data_AF-A0A2P5VXY0-F1
#
_entry.id   AF-A0A2P5VXY0-F1
#
_cell.length_a   1.000
_cell.length_b   1.000
_cell.length_c   1.000
_cell.angle_alpha   90.00
_cell.angle_beta   90.00
_cell.angle_gamma   90.00
#
_symmetry.space_group_name_H-M   'P 1'
#
loop_
_entity.id
_entity.type
_entity.pdbx_description
1 polymer ?
#
loop_
_entity_poly.entity_id
_entity_poly.type
_entity_poly.pdbx_seq_one_letter_code
_entity_poly.pdbx_strand_id
1 'polypeptide(L)'
;MDLNVKQIMKLVEDNSEDVTKSEVIVQVQELYRIYRNLAERYDRLTGELRKTQGPDSGLDQISPMVTPDKPVQQASSFSSVGGSSEKEGTESSSFSSDSDSESFISSVNVYLSSAMDTDKSKMRENRRYEELNEKLTKYEEELRDSNLKLLLAEEEIVKLNTKLKKSESLELELQKQIIELEACFSNSNSEVMRLMEELSTSKENIKASEEEIVMLNAQILRYENNLLNRSHEVEELKGALCDARDNFSIQKASFQSEIFGLLEKETLLEARLEEWELHGNVLEEKIRQCETKKSEIESLLVVQETNLQGQINQLRTELNEKGIRIEALNKNLDKMKLKYDMLMTDKDCVTATVNNLVAEVRSRDLQIRQMEDHLQQLSKEHMQLTKNLEDELKMKIKDLEKEVDKQRNMILDVSEEKREVIRQLTFSLDHYRSGYKDFQTFLKHKRHAVIAL
;
A
#
# COMPACT_ATOMS: atom_id res chain seq x y z
N MET A 1 -20.12 -5.49 8.25
CA MET A 1 -19.92 -4.62 7.07
C MET A 1 -20.03 -5.42 5.76
N ASP A 2 -19.55 -6.67 5.78
CA ASP A 2 -19.52 -7.69 4.72
C ASP A 2 -20.77 -7.76 3.83
N LEU A 3 -21.98 -7.64 4.42
CA LEU A 3 -23.25 -7.69 3.68
C LEU A 3 -23.35 -6.54 2.67
N ASN A 4 -23.00 -5.32 3.09
CA ASN A 4 -23.01 -4.14 2.24
C ASN A 4 -21.93 -4.23 1.16
N VAL A 5 -20.73 -4.76 1.48
CA VAL A 5 -19.66 -4.95 0.48
C VAL A 5 -20.10 -5.95 -0.60
N LYS A 6 -20.72 -7.07 -0.22
CA LYS A 6 -21.30 -8.02 -1.18
C LYS A 6 -22.42 -7.40 -2.02
N GLN A 7 -23.26 -6.56 -1.42
CA GLN A 7 -24.34 -5.87 -2.12
C GLN A 7 -23.82 -4.80 -3.10
N ILE A 8 -22.76 -4.07 -2.74
CA ILE A 8 -22.07 -3.11 -3.61
C ILE A 8 -21.36 -3.83 -4.76
N MET A 9 -20.60 -4.90 -4.49
CA MET A 9 -19.97 -5.71 -5.54
C MET A 9 -21.01 -6.19 -6.55
N LYS A 10 -22.14 -6.74 -6.09
CA LYS A 10 -23.22 -7.18 -6.99
C LYS A 10 -23.81 -6.02 -7.81
N LEU A 11 -24.04 -4.85 -7.20
CA LEU A 11 -24.54 -3.68 -7.92
C LEU A 11 -23.56 -3.17 -8.99
N VAL A 12 -22.25 -3.24 -8.76
CA VAL A 12 -21.23 -2.92 -9.78
C VAL A 12 -21.20 -3.99 -10.88
N GLU A 13 -21.35 -5.25 -10.49
CA GLU A 13 -21.34 -6.41 -11.39
C GLU A 13 -22.56 -6.45 -12.33
N ASP A 14 -23.71 -5.95 -11.89
CA ASP A 14 -24.97 -5.88 -12.64
C ASP A 14 -25.13 -4.60 -13.51
N ASN A 15 -24.32 -3.54 -13.36
CA ASN A 15 -24.62 -2.19 -13.93
C ASN A 15 -23.46 -1.47 -14.68
N SER A 16 -22.34 -2.13 -15.01
CA SER A 16 -21.13 -1.44 -15.55
C SER A 16 -20.50 -2.16 -16.74
N GLU A 17 -19.98 -1.39 -17.71
CA GLU A 17 -19.18 -1.90 -18.84
C GLU A 17 -17.85 -2.50 -18.34
N ASP A 18 -17.36 -3.56 -19.00
CA ASP A 18 -16.41 -4.52 -18.41
C ASP A 18 -15.09 -3.91 -17.88
N VAL A 19 -14.55 -2.89 -18.56
CA VAL A 19 -13.29 -2.26 -18.16
C VAL A 19 -13.44 -1.55 -16.80
N THR A 20 -14.41 -0.65 -16.69
CA THR A 20 -14.67 0.11 -15.44
C THR A 20 -15.18 -0.79 -14.32
N LYS A 21 -15.93 -1.85 -14.67
CA LYS A 21 -16.40 -2.89 -13.74
C LYS A 21 -15.23 -3.58 -13.03
N SER A 22 -14.16 -3.92 -13.77
CA SER A 22 -12.99 -4.59 -13.19
C SER A 22 -12.25 -3.71 -12.16
N GLU A 23 -12.06 -2.44 -12.47
CA GLU A 23 -11.30 -1.50 -11.64
C GLU A 23 -12.06 -1.15 -10.34
N VAL A 24 -13.37 -0.87 -10.43
CA VAL A 24 -14.20 -0.57 -9.25
C VAL A 24 -14.29 -1.79 -8.32
N ILE A 25 -14.34 -3.01 -8.87
CA ILE A 25 -14.30 -4.24 -8.06
C ILE A 25 -12.99 -4.37 -7.28
N VAL A 26 -11.84 -4.09 -7.91
CA VAL A 26 -10.52 -4.10 -7.23
C VAL A 26 -10.44 -3.03 -6.14
N GLN A 27 -10.88 -1.80 -6.41
CA GLN A 27 -10.88 -0.72 -5.42
C GLN A 27 -11.77 -1.04 -4.19
N VAL A 28 -12.96 -1.64 -4.41
CA VAL A 28 -13.85 -2.07 -3.32
C VAL A 28 -13.25 -3.24 -2.52
N GLN A 29 -12.55 -4.17 -3.16
CA GLN A 29 -11.84 -5.26 -2.47
C GLN A 29 -10.67 -4.75 -1.62
N GLU A 30 -9.88 -3.79 -2.11
CA GLU A 30 -8.78 -3.19 -1.36
C GLU A 30 -9.27 -2.35 -0.17
N LEU A 31 -10.30 -1.52 -0.34
CA LEU A 31 -10.92 -0.79 0.77
C LEU A 31 -11.40 -1.74 1.88
N TYR A 32 -11.98 -2.87 1.50
CA TYR A 32 -12.41 -3.91 2.43
C TYR A 32 -11.23 -4.65 3.11
N ARG A 33 -10.14 -4.90 2.37
CA ARG A 33 -8.88 -5.47 2.92
C ARG A 33 -8.25 -4.53 3.95
N ILE A 34 -8.21 -3.23 3.66
CA ILE A 34 -7.72 -2.18 4.57
C ILE A 34 -8.59 -2.11 5.83
N TYR A 35 -9.92 -2.07 5.67
CA TYR A 35 -10.85 -2.03 6.81
C TYR A 35 -10.69 -3.24 7.74
N ARG A 36 -10.57 -4.46 7.19
CA ARG A 36 -10.32 -5.68 7.97
C ARG A 36 -8.99 -5.59 8.75
N ASN A 37 -7.91 -5.16 8.10
CA ASN A 37 -6.61 -4.97 8.76
C ASN A 37 -6.62 -3.86 9.83
N LEU A 38 -7.53 -2.89 9.74
CA LEU A 38 -7.73 -1.89 10.78
C LEU A 38 -8.51 -2.49 11.97
N ALA A 39 -9.61 -3.20 11.70
CA ALA A 39 -10.41 -3.88 12.72
C ALA A 39 -9.57 -4.88 13.54
N GLU A 40 -8.81 -5.76 12.89
CA GLU A 40 -7.97 -6.73 13.60
C GLU A 40 -6.84 -6.06 14.41
N ARG A 41 -6.34 -4.88 14.00
CA ARG A 41 -5.38 -4.12 14.81
C ARG A 41 -6.05 -3.47 16.01
N TYR A 42 -7.29 -3.02 15.88
CA TYR A 42 -8.09 -2.51 16.99
C TYR A 42 -8.43 -3.62 18.01
N ASP A 43 -8.78 -4.82 17.53
CA ASP A 43 -9.01 -6.00 18.38
C ASP A 43 -7.74 -6.46 19.09
N ARG A 44 -6.58 -6.43 18.41
CA ARG A 44 -5.27 -6.71 19.04
C ARG A 44 -4.97 -5.70 20.16
N LEU A 45 -5.06 -4.39 19.88
CA LEU A 45 -4.84 -3.33 20.87
C LEU A 45 -5.82 -3.41 22.07
N THR A 46 -7.10 -3.68 21.80
CA THR A 46 -8.15 -3.80 22.84
C THR A 46 -8.08 -5.14 23.59
N GLY A 47 -7.39 -6.15 23.02
CA GLY A 47 -7.03 -7.39 23.67
C GLY A 47 -5.80 -7.25 24.57
N GLU A 48 -4.80 -6.47 24.15
CA GLU A 48 -3.60 -6.17 24.93
C GLU A 48 -3.92 -5.26 26.12
N LEU A 49 -4.75 -4.23 25.94
CA LEU A 49 -5.21 -3.36 27.03
C LEU A 49 -6.01 -4.13 28.12
N ARG A 50 -6.66 -5.24 27.75
CA ARG A 50 -7.34 -6.16 28.68
C ARG A 50 -6.45 -7.31 29.20
N LYS A 51 -5.20 -7.40 28.74
CA LYS A 51 -4.17 -8.28 29.34
C LYS A 51 -3.29 -7.54 30.34
N THR A 52 -3.10 -6.23 30.17
CA THR A 52 -2.39 -5.38 31.15
C THR A 52 -3.22 -5.10 32.40
N GLN A 53 -4.55 -5.15 32.31
CA GLN A 53 -5.45 -5.20 33.48
C GLN A 53 -5.79 -6.65 33.85
N GLY A 54 -4.85 -7.31 34.52
CA GLY A 54 -5.08 -8.62 35.16
C GLY A 54 -6.03 -8.50 36.38
N PRO A 55 -6.82 -9.55 36.71
CA PRO A 55 -7.88 -9.49 37.72
C PRO A 55 -7.39 -9.69 39.16
N ASP A 56 -6.19 -9.21 39.50
CA ASP A 56 -5.58 -9.40 40.83
C ASP A 56 -4.85 -8.13 41.31
N SER A 57 -5.63 -7.21 41.88
CA SER A 57 -5.17 -6.04 42.66
C SER A 57 -6.38 -5.41 43.37
N GLY A 58 -6.82 -6.04 44.45
CA GLY A 58 -7.85 -5.46 45.33
C GLY A 58 -7.23 -4.45 46.30
N LEU A 59 -7.48 -3.16 46.09
CA LEU A 59 -7.36 -2.14 47.13
C LEU A 59 -8.52 -1.13 47.04
N ASP A 60 -9.15 -0.90 48.19
CA ASP A 60 -10.21 0.07 48.39
C ASP A 60 -9.70 1.52 48.47
N GLN A 61 -10.62 2.47 48.28
CA GLN A 61 -10.57 3.86 48.78
C GLN A 61 -9.36 4.74 48.43
N ILE A 62 -9.53 5.60 47.42
CA ILE A 62 -9.26 7.04 47.58
C ILE A 62 -10.49 7.82 47.10
N SER A 63 -10.91 8.84 47.86
CA SER A 63 -12.13 9.64 47.61
C SER A 63 -11.94 10.74 46.55
N PRO A 64 -13.04 11.25 45.94
CA PRO A 64 -12.97 12.22 44.85
C PRO A 64 -12.60 13.64 45.30
N MET A 65 -11.86 14.36 44.45
CA MET A 65 -11.54 15.78 44.66
C MET A 65 -12.71 16.67 44.23
N VAL A 66 -13.18 17.53 45.13
CA VAL A 66 -14.34 18.41 44.91
C VAL A 66 -13.89 19.83 44.55
N THR A 67 -14.52 20.41 43.53
CA THR A 67 -14.61 21.87 43.34
C THR A 67 -16.06 22.35 43.60
N PRO A 68 -16.26 23.61 44.04
CA PRO A 68 -17.39 23.93 44.91
C PRO A 68 -18.55 24.65 44.20
N ASP A 69 -19.75 24.54 44.78
CA ASP A 69 -20.72 25.64 44.73
C ASP A 69 -21.61 25.71 45.98
N LYS A 70 -22.32 26.84 46.15
CA LYS A 70 -23.12 27.24 47.33
C LYS A 70 -24.62 27.33 46.99
N PRO A 71 -25.55 27.70 47.93
CA PRO A 71 -25.55 27.70 49.42
C PRO A 71 -26.81 26.97 50.00
N VAL A 72 -27.07 27.06 51.32
CA VAL A 72 -28.34 27.60 51.95
C VAL A 72 -28.62 27.10 53.39
N GLN A 73 -28.67 28.05 54.34
CA GLN A 73 -29.45 28.15 55.61
C GLN A 73 -29.27 27.21 56.85
N GLN A 74 -29.31 27.88 58.03
CA GLN A 74 -29.83 27.49 59.36
C GLN A 74 -29.12 26.35 60.16
N ALA A 75 -29.02 26.37 61.50
CA ALA A 75 -29.21 27.41 62.54
C ALA A 75 -28.57 26.95 63.90
N SER A 76 -28.54 27.84 64.93
CA SER A 76 -28.62 27.58 66.42
C SER A 76 -27.99 26.32 67.09
N SER A 77 -27.39 26.32 68.29
CA SER A 77 -27.17 27.32 69.37
C SER A 77 -26.44 26.67 70.59
N PHE A 78 -25.84 27.46 71.52
CA PHE A 78 -25.50 27.16 72.96
C PHE A 78 -24.65 25.89 73.31
N SER A 79 -23.92 25.71 74.44
CA SER A 79 -23.29 26.48 75.56
C SER A 79 -22.49 25.43 76.44
N SER A 80 -21.82 25.61 77.60
CA SER A 80 -21.51 26.68 78.58
C SER A 80 -20.46 26.17 79.64
N VAL A 81 -20.02 27.03 80.59
CA VAL A 81 -19.48 26.71 81.97
C VAL A 81 -18.09 25.99 82.10
N GLY A 82 -17.21 26.27 83.10
CA GLY A 82 -17.16 27.36 84.12
C GLY A 82 -16.17 27.14 85.32
N GLY A 83 -16.01 28.15 86.22
CA GLY A 83 -15.26 28.14 87.52
C GLY A 83 -13.80 28.70 87.49
N SER A 84 -13.03 28.92 88.59
CA SER A 84 -13.24 29.23 90.05
C SER A 84 -11.87 29.22 90.82
N SER A 85 -11.58 29.82 91.99
CA SER A 85 -12.14 30.94 92.80
C SER A 85 -11.21 31.35 93.99
N GLU A 86 -11.01 32.66 94.22
CA GLU A 86 -10.74 33.49 95.46
C GLU A 86 -9.96 32.98 96.73
N LYS A 87 -9.06 33.83 97.32
CA LYS A 87 -9.26 34.57 98.63
C LYS A 87 -8.04 35.41 99.17
N GLU A 88 -8.25 36.20 100.25
CA GLU A 88 -7.35 37.24 100.85
C GLU A 88 -7.20 37.17 102.41
N GLY A 89 -6.22 37.92 102.98
CA GLY A 89 -6.25 38.57 104.33
C GLY A 89 -5.44 37.94 105.50
N THR A 90 -5.07 38.62 106.64
CA THR A 90 -4.88 40.06 107.00
C THR A 90 -4.26 40.22 108.43
N GLU A 91 -3.50 41.32 108.73
CA GLU A 91 -3.29 42.01 110.06
C GLU A 91 -2.60 41.29 111.28
N SER A 92 -2.16 41.91 112.42
CA SER A 92 -1.59 43.24 112.80
C SER A 92 -1.18 43.32 114.32
N SER A 93 -0.18 44.17 114.68
CA SER A 93 0.00 44.91 116.00
C SER A 93 0.64 44.27 117.28
N SER A 94 0.69 45.02 118.40
CA SER A 94 1.79 45.05 119.44
C SER A 94 1.35 45.35 120.92
N PHE A 95 2.28 45.85 121.79
CA PHE A 95 2.12 46.44 123.18
C PHE A 95 2.09 45.43 124.38
N SER A 96 2.35 45.71 125.68
CA SER A 96 2.70 46.88 126.57
C SER A 96 3.39 46.36 127.89
N SER A 97 4.35 47.02 128.57
CA SER A 97 4.32 48.11 129.61
C SER A 97 3.93 47.75 131.08
N ASP A 98 4.37 48.59 132.05
CA ASP A 98 3.87 48.81 133.46
C ASP A 98 4.47 47.94 134.62
N SER A 99 4.54 48.36 135.91
CA SER A 99 4.82 49.68 136.56
C SER A 99 5.14 49.56 138.09
N ASP A 100 5.77 50.61 138.67
CA ASP A 100 5.82 51.14 140.08
C ASP A 100 5.76 50.27 141.36
N SER A 101 6.57 50.65 142.39
CA SER A 101 6.11 51.03 143.77
C SER A 101 7.25 51.40 144.76
N GLU A 102 6.96 52.24 145.77
CA GLU A 102 7.90 52.80 146.76
C GLU A 102 7.68 52.30 148.22
N SER A 103 8.57 52.66 149.17
CA SER A 103 8.19 52.84 150.59
C SER A 103 9.14 53.80 151.38
N PHE A 104 8.57 54.62 152.28
CA PHE A 104 9.26 55.61 153.14
C PHE A 104 9.12 55.29 154.65
N ILE A 105 10.16 55.56 155.45
CA ILE A 105 10.14 56.09 156.87
C ILE A 105 11.51 56.80 157.06
N SER A 106 11.70 58.09 157.42
CA SER A 106 11.15 59.01 158.44
C SER A 106 11.78 58.85 159.87
N SER A 107 11.67 59.80 160.81
CA SER A 107 12.46 61.04 160.97
C SER A 107 12.31 61.62 162.41
N VAL A 108 13.18 62.56 162.83
CA VAL A 108 13.05 63.45 164.04
C VAL A 108 13.25 62.79 165.45
N ASN A 109 13.39 63.51 166.58
CA ASN A 109 14.54 64.30 167.11
C ASN A 109 14.34 64.73 168.61
N VAL A 110 15.44 64.83 169.40
CA VAL A 110 15.70 65.83 170.50
C VAL A 110 15.13 65.75 171.96
N TYR A 111 16.00 66.15 172.92
CA TYR A 111 15.84 66.73 174.32
C TYR A 111 15.75 65.93 175.65
N LEU A 112 16.05 66.69 176.75
CA LEU A 112 16.10 66.43 178.22
C LEU A 112 17.31 65.60 178.75
N SER A 113 17.94 65.84 179.92
CA SER A 113 17.83 66.84 181.04
C SER A 113 19.21 66.94 181.78
N SER A 114 19.62 68.03 182.45
CA SER A 114 19.35 68.49 183.85
C SER A 114 19.68 67.45 184.96
N ALA A 115 20.26 67.76 186.14
CA ALA A 115 20.30 69.02 186.91
C ALA A 115 21.56 69.19 187.83
N MET A 116 21.57 70.26 188.67
CA MET A 116 22.59 70.63 189.67
C MET A 116 22.40 69.94 191.04
N ASP A 117 23.44 69.94 191.89
CA ASP A 117 23.26 69.95 193.36
C ASP A 117 24.41 70.69 194.10
N THR A 118 24.18 71.24 195.30
CA THR A 118 25.02 72.31 195.92
C THR A 118 24.93 72.37 197.46
N ASP A 119 26.05 72.33 198.22
CA ASP A 119 25.98 72.74 199.66
C ASP A 119 27.30 73.06 200.45
N LYS A 120 27.12 73.83 201.54
CA LYS A 120 27.89 73.97 202.81
C LYS A 120 29.42 74.23 202.88
N SER A 121 29.76 75.52 202.75
CA SER A 121 30.19 76.40 203.88
C SER A 121 31.25 75.93 204.91
N LYS A 122 32.43 76.61 204.93
CA LYS A 122 32.88 77.48 206.05
C LYS A 122 34.24 78.20 205.82
N MET A 123 34.30 79.46 206.26
CA MET A 123 35.47 80.34 206.49
C MET A 123 36.44 80.71 205.35
N ARG A 124 36.59 82.03 205.19
CA ARG A 124 37.77 82.81 204.72
C ARG A 124 38.02 82.84 203.20
N GLU A 125 38.01 84.06 202.67
CA GLU A 125 37.95 84.36 201.22
C GLU A 125 39.34 84.36 200.52
N ASN A 126 39.31 84.55 199.19
CA ASN A 126 40.44 84.84 198.28
C ASN A 126 41.43 83.72 197.93
N ARG A 127 40.97 82.58 197.35
CA ARG A 127 41.90 81.64 196.66
C ARG A 127 41.37 80.61 195.62
N ARG A 128 40.21 80.78 194.98
CA ARG A 128 39.70 79.84 193.95
C ARG A 128 39.07 80.52 192.73
N TYR A 129 39.88 80.97 191.78
CA TYR A 129 39.42 81.36 190.43
C TYR A 129 40.03 80.46 189.34
N GLU A 130 41.21 79.85 189.55
CA GLU A 130 41.85 78.91 188.64
C GLU A 130 40.98 77.70 188.23
N GLU A 131 40.37 77.01 189.20
CA GLU A 131 39.73 75.68 188.99
C GLU A 131 38.56 75.69 187.99
N LEU A 132 37.98 76.87 187.69
CA LEU A 132 36.87 77.00 186.74
C LEU A 132 37.36 77.18 185.30
N ASN A 133 38.43 77.98 185.09
CA ASN A 133 39.05 78.15 183.77
C ASN A 133 39.56 76.81 183.20
N GLU A 134 40.09 75.94 184.06
CA GLU A 134 40.64 74.63 183.65
C GLU A 134 39.56 73.62 183.18
N LYS A 135 38.27 73.89 183.45
CA LYS A 135 37.15 73.17 182.83
C LYS A 135 36.69 73.81 181.52
N LEU A 136 36.73 75.14 181.44
CA LEU A 136 36.37 75.87 180.23
C LEU A 136 37.30 75.49 179.07
N THR A 137 38.62 75.49 179.31
CA THR A 137 39.61 75.11 178.29
C THR A 137 39.44 73.69 177.77
N LYS A 138 39.07 72.73 178.64
CA LYS A 138 38.82 71.33 178.24
C LYS A 138 37.60 71.21 177.31
N TYR A 139 36.49 71.88 177.62
CA TYR A 139 35.33 71.87 176.73
C TYR A 139 35.57 72.66 175.43
N GLU A 140 36.34 73.75 175.47
CA GLU A 140 36.79 74.46 174.26
C GLU A 140 37.71 73.60 173.38
N GLU A 141 38.48 72.69 173.98
CA GLU A 141 39.39 71.77 173.28
C GLU A 141 38.64 70.56 172.70
N GLU A 142 37.76 69.93 173.47
CA GLU A 142 36.85 68.87 172.99
C GLU A 142 35.96 69.36 171.83
N LEU A 143 35.44 70.59 171.91
CA LEU A 143 34.65 71.22 170.84
C LEU A 143 35.50 71.46 169.57
N ARG A 144 36.77 71.85 169.73
CA ARG A 144 37.73 72.04 168.63
C ARG A 144 38.03 70.72 167.93
N ASP A 145 38.26 69.68 168.70
CA ASP A 145 38.55 68.32 168.22
C ASP A 145 37.33 67.67 167.53
N SER A 146 36.12 67.93 168.05
CA SER A 146 34.86 67.50 167.44
C SER A 146 34.58 68.21 166.11
N ASN A 147 34.82 69.52 166.03
CA ASN A 147 34.70 70.27 164.77
C ASN A 147 35.75 69.82 163.73
N LEU A 148 36.97 69.49 164.15
CA LEU A 148 37.99 68.96 163.24
C LEU A 148 37.60 67.60 162.67
N LYS A 149 37.02 66.71 163.49
CA LYS A 149 36.47 65.42 163.04
C LYS A 149 35.27 65.60 162.12
N LEU A 150 34.39 66.57 162.40
CA LEU A 150 33.26 66.91 161.53
C LEU A 150 33.74 67.35 160.15
N LEU A 151 34.67 68.31 160.08
CA LEU A 151 35.24 68.81 158.82
C LEU A 151 35.91 67.70 158.00
N LEU A 152 36.65 66.79 158.64
CA LEU A 152 37.26 65.64 157.96
C LEU A 152 36.20 64.66 157.43
N ALA A 153 35.14 64.39 158.18
CA ALA A 153 34.02 63.57 157.73
C ALA A 153 33.23 64.23 156.60
N GLU A 154 33.02 65.55 156.64
CA GLU A 154 32.41 66.31 155.55
C GLU A 154 33.27 66.28 154.28
N GLU A 155 34.59 66.45 154.39
CA GLU A 155 35.52 66.33 153.26
C GLU A 155 35.53 64.90 152.68
N GLU A 156 35.43 63.87 153.52
CA GLU A 156 35.31 62.48 153.10
C GLU A 156 33.96 62.19 152.42
N ILE A 157 32.85 62.70 152.95
CA ILE A 157 31.53 62.63 152.32
C ILE A 157 31.54 63.31 150.94
N VAL A 158 32.23 64.44 150.78
CA VAL A 158 32.41 65.10 149.46
C VAL A 158 33.29 64.25 148.53
N LYS A 159 34.37 63.63 149.03
CA LYS A 159 35.20 62.69 148.25
C LYS A 159 34.44 61.42 147.84
N LEU A 160 33.51 60.93 148.66
CA LEU A 160 32.66 59.78 148.33
C LEU A 160 31.56 60.17 147.35
N ASN A 161 30.87 61.30 147.55
CA ASN A 161 29.88 61.82 146.58
C ASN A 161 30.50 62.09 145.19
N THR A 162 31.71 62.65 145.14
CA THR A 162 32.40 62.91 143.87
C THR A 162 32.99 61.66 143.22
N LYS A 163 33.13 60.55 143.95
CA LYS A 163 33.38 59.21 143.38
C LYS A 163 32.08 58.55 142.92
N LEU A 164 31.01 58.63 143.71
CA LEU A 164 29.70 58.06 143.38
C LEU A 164 29.16 58.65 142.08
N LYS A 165 29.15 59.98 141.94
CA LYS A 165 28.76 60.67 140.70
C LYS A 165 29.62 60.33 139.48
N LYS A 166 30.87 59.93 139.69
CA LYS A 166 31.73 59.41 138.60
C LYS A 166 31.40 57.95 138.27
N SER A 167 31.01 57.14 139.26
CA SER A 167 30.52 55.78 139.05
C SER A 167 29.19 55.79 138.29
N GLU A 168 28.21 56.59 138.74
CA GLU A 168 26.92 56.82 138.07
C GLU A 168 27.12 57.30 136.62
N SER A 169 28.03 58.25 136.39
CA SER A 169 28.38 58.73 135.05
C SER A 169 29.07 57.70 134.16
N LEU A 170 29.79 56.71 134.73
CA LEU A 170 30.38 55.61 133.97
C LEU A 170 29.36 54.49 133.70
N GLU A 171 28.46 54.25 134.64
CA GLU A 171 27.37 53.28 134.51
C GLU A 171 26.37 53.71 133.42
N LEU A 172 25.99 54.99 133.37
CA LEU A 172 25.17 55.54 132.28
C LEU A 172 25.85 55.45 130.91
N GLU A 173 27.16 55.68 130.83
CA GLU A 173 27.92 55.56 129.57
C GLU A 173 28.08 54.09 129.14
N LEU A 174 28.20 53.15 130.09
CA LEU A 174 28.18 51.70 129.82
C LEU A 174 26.79 51.22 129.38
N GLN A 175 25.70 51.66 130.03
CA GLN A 175 24.33 51.35 129.60
C GLN A 175 24.06 51.87 128.18
N LYS A 176 24.51 53.10 127.88
CA LYS A 176 24.45 53.67 126.53
C LYS A 176 25.21 52.83 125.51
N GLN A 177 26.42 52.36 125.82
CA GLN A 177 27.20 51.47 124.95
C GLN A 177 26.54 50.10 124.77
N ILE A 178 25.88 49.56 125.80
CA ILE A 178 25.10 48.32 125.69
C ILE A 178 23.92 48.52 124.72
N ILE A 179 23.13 49.57 124.88
CA ILE A 179 22.00 49.89 123.98
C ILE A 179 22.47 50.10 122.54
N GLU A 180 23.61 50.79 122.34
CA GLU A 180 24.20 51.00 121.01
C GLU A 180 24.70 49.68 120.38
N LEU A 181 25.28 48.78 121.16
CA LEU A 181 25.68 47.43 120.73
C LEU A 181 24.47 46.52 120.45
N GLU A 182 23.40 46.59 121.25
CA GLU A 182 22.16 45.83 121.04
C GLU A 182 21.43 46.29 119.77
N ALA A 183 21.37 47.60 119.52
CA ALA A 183 20.85 48.14 118.27
C ALA A 183 21.72 47.76 117.07
N CYS A 184 23.05 47.83 117.19
CA CYS A 184 24.00 47.41 116.16
C CYS A 184 23.89 45.90 115.85
N PHE A 185 23.78 45.06 116.88
CA PHE A 185 23.57 43.62 116.75
C PHE A 185 22.21 43.31 116.11
N SER A 186 21.15 44.00 116.50
CA SER A 186 19.80 43.83 115.92
C SER A 186 19.78 44.19 114.43
N ASN A 187 20.43 45.30 114.06
CA ASN A 187 20.61 45.70 112.65
C ASN A 187 21.42 44.67 111.87
N SER A 188 22.53 44.18 112.44
CA SER A 188 23.37 43.14 111.84
C SER A 188 22.61 41.81 111.66
N ASN A 189 21.80 41.41 112.63
CA ASN A 189 21.00 40.19 112.56
C ASN A 189 19.85 40.32 111.53
N SER A 190 19.24 41.49 111.42
CA SER A 190 18.28 41.82 110.35
C SER A 190 18.93 41.75 108.96
N GLU A 191 20.14 42.29 108.81
CA GLU A 191 20.91 42.27 107.57
C GLU A 191 21.35 40.84 107.20
N VAL A 192 21.79 40.03 108.17
CA VAL A 192 22.08 38.59 107.96
C VAL A 192 20.83 37.85 107.51
N MET A 193 19.67 38.12 108.10
CA MET A 193 18.39 37.51 107.70
C MET A 193 18.00 37.91 106.26
N ARG A 194 18.13 39.20 105.90
CA ARG A 194 17.92 39.69 104.52
C ARG A 194 18.84 38.99 103.52
N LEU A 195 20.14 38.90 103.83
CA LEU A 195 21.12 38.21 102.98
C LEU A 195 20.85 36.69 102.88
N MET A 196 20.25 36.07 103.90
CA MET A 196 19.87 34.66 103.88
C MET A 196 18.63 34.41 103.00
N GLU A 197 17.65 35.32 103.02
CA GLU A 197 16.49 35.34 102.11
C GLU A 197 16.92 35.54 100.65
N GLU A 198 17.83 36.49 100.40
CA GLU A 198 18.42 36.75 99.08
C GLU A 198 19.25 35.58 98.56
N LEU A 199 19.98 34.88 99.44
CA LEU A 199 20.69 33.65 99.09
C LEU A 199 19.72 32.50 98.76
N SER A 200 18.60 32.38 99.47
CA SER A 200 17.59 31.34 99.22
C SER A 200 16.88 31.57 97.88
N THR A 201 16.40 32.78 97.64
CA THR A 201 15.72 33.16 96.38
C THR A 201 16.68 33.09 95.17
N SER A 202 17.93 33.54 95.32
CA SER A 202 18.98 33.39 94.29
C SER A 202 19.23 31.91 93.96
N LYS A 203 19.30 31.04 94.96
CA LYS A 203 19.48 29.59 94.78
C LYS A 203 18.29 28.92 94.06
N GLU A 204 17.07 29.42 94.25
CA GLU A 204 15.90 28.91 93.53
C GLU A 204 15.85 29.41 92.08
N ASN A 205 16.21 30.68 91.83
CA ASN A 205 16.37 31.21 90.48
C ASN A 205 17.46 30.47 89.69
N ILE A 206 18.57 30.10 90.34
CA ILE A 206 19.62 29.27 89.72
C ILE A 206 19.05 27.92 89.27
N LYS A 207 18.37 27.18 90.15
CA LYS A 207 17.73 25.89 89.79
C LYS A 207 16.76 26.03 88.61
N ALA A 208 15.91 27.06 88.61
CA ALA A 208 14.96 27.28 87.52
C ALA A 208 15.67 27.49 86.18
N SER A 209 16.79 28.22 86.18
CA SER A 209 17.64 28.37 84.99
C SER A 209 18.40 27.08 84.60
N GLU A 210 18.81 26.25 85.57
CA GLU A 210 19.41 24.93 85.30
C GLU A 210 18.39 23.99 84.63
N GLU A 211 17.13 23.99 85.08
CA GLU A 211 16.03 23.24 84.47
C GLU A 211 15.68 23.76 83.07
N GLU A 212 15.67 25.08 82.85
CA GLU A 212 15.49 25.67 81.51
C GLU A 212 16.65 25.29 80.57
N ILE A 213 17.90 25.34 81.04
CA ILE A 213 19.09 24.91 80.27
C ILE A 213 18.99 23.42 79.90
N VAL A 214 18.52 22.55 80.79
CA VAL A 214 18.28 21.12 80.47
C VAL A 214 17.19 20.97 79.41
N MET A 215 16.09 21.71 79.50
CA MET A 215 15.00 21.69 78.52
C MET A 215 15.44 22.19 77.13
N LEU A 216 16.21 23.27 77.08
CA LEU A 216 16.78 23.82 75.85
C LEU A 216 17.80 22.85 75.22
N ASN A 217 18.70 22.26 76.01
CA ASN A 217 19.62 21.22 75.53
C ASN A 217 18.87 19.99 74.98
N ALA A 218 17.81 19.55 75.65
CA ALA A 218 16.93 18.48 75.16
C ALA A 218 16.15 18.87 73.89
N GLN A 219 15.96 20.15 73.60
CA GLN A 219 15.39 20.63 72.33
C GLN A 219 16.47 20.72 71.23
N ILE A 220 17.68 21.19 71.54
CA ILE A 220 18.83 21.20 70.62
C ILE A 220 19.13 19.78 70.12
N LEU A 221 19.27 18.81 71.03
CA LEU A 221 19.50 17.40 70.68
C LEU A 221 18.40 16.83 69.75
N ARG A 222 17.14 17.27 69.90
CA ARG A 222 16.05 16.87 68.99
C ARG A 222 16.19 17.49 67.61
N TYR A 223 16.61 18.76 67.51
CA TYR A 223 16.89 19.38 66.21
C TYR A 223 18.14 18.81 65.54
N GLU A 224 19.20 18.49 66.28
CA GLU A 224 20.40 17.84 65.75
C GLU A 224 20.10 16.46 65.16
N ASN A 225 19.33 15.62 65.87
CA ASN A 225 18.90 14.32 65.33
C ASN A 225 17.99 14.47 64.10
N ASN A 226 17.08 15.45 64.09
CA ASN A 226 16.23 15.72 62.92
C ASN A 226 17.05 16.23 61.72
N LEU A 227 18.07 17.06 61.93
CA LEU A 227 19.02 17.49 60.91
C LEU A 227 19.84 16.32 60.36
N LEU A 228 20.33 15.44 61.22
CA LEU A 228 21.08 14.24 60.83
C LEU A 228 20.21 13.29 59.98
N ASN A 229 18.98 13.00 60.43
CA ASN A 229 18.03 12.17 59.68
C ASN A 229 17.70 12.78 58.31
N ARG A 230 17.43 14.09 58.26
CA ARG A 230 17.13 14.79 56.99
C ARG A 230 18.35 14.86 56.07
N SER A 231 19.57 14.94 56.62
CA SER A 231 20.82 14.85 55.85
C SER A 231 21.02 13.45 55.25
N HIS A 232 20.66 12.39 55.98
CA HIS A 232 20.74 11.02 55.48
C HIS A 232 19.74 10.79 54.33
N GLU A 233 18.48 11.23 54.50
CA GLU A 233 17.44 11.17 53.46
C GLU A 233 17.86 11.91 52.18
N VAL A 234 18.51 13.07 52.30
CA VAL A 234 19.04 13.84 51.16
C VAL A 234 20.16 13.07 50.44
N GLU A 235 21.02 12.35 51.16
CA GLU A 235 22.09 11.53 50.57
C GLU A 235 21.51 10.27 49.88
N GLU A 236 20.47 9.64 50.44
CA GLU A 236 19.74 8.53 49.81
C GLU A 236 19.01 8.96 48.53
N LEU A 237 18.26 10.06 48.57
CA LEU A 237 17.56 10.62 47.40
C LEU A 237 18.54 11.04 46.29
N LYS A 238 19.72 11.54 46.67
CA LYS A 238 20.83 11.87 45.75
C LYS A 238 21.45 10.61 45.13
N GLY A 239 21.58 9.51 45.88
CA GLY A 239 21.95 8.19 45.36
C GLY A 239 20.94 7.69 44.31
N ALA A 240 19.66 7.63 44.69
CA ALA A 240 18.58 7.21 43.79
C ALA A 240 18.47 8.10 42.52
N LEU A 241 18.78 9.39 42.62
CA LEU A 241 18.83 10.32 41.48
C LEU A 241 20.01 10.01 40.54
N CYS A 242 21.17 9.62 41.07
CA CYS A 242 22.30 9.13 40.27
C CYS A 242 21.96 7.81 39.57
N ASP A 243 21.40 6.83 40.30
CA ASP A 243 20.99 5.55 39.72
C ASP A 243 19.96 5.73 38.61
N ALA A 244 18.94 6.57 38.82
CA ALA A 244 17.94 6.90 37.80
C ALA A 244 18.58 7.56 36.58
N ARG A 245 19.47 8.55 36.78
CA ARG A 245 20.21 9.24 35.71
C ARG A 245 21.03 8.27 34.85
N ASP A 246 21.76 7.35 35.47
CA ASP A 246 22.64 6.44 34.75
C ASP A 246 21.84 5.33 34.04
N ASN A 247 20.73 4.86 34.62
CA ASN A 247 19.75 4.03 33.91
C ASN A 247 19.16 4.73 32.67
N PHE A 248 18.76 6.00 32.77
CA PHE A 248 18.33 6.78 31.59
C PHE A 248 19.44 6.97 30.56
N SER A 249 20.70 7.10 30.99
CA SER A 249 21.86 7.20 30.10
C SER A 249 22.06 5.90 29.30
N ILE A 250 21.99 4.75 29.97
CA ILE A 250 22.07 3.41 29.34
C ILE A 250 20.89 3.20 28.39
N GLN A 251 19.66 3.51 28.81
CA GLN A 251 18.47 3.36 27.98
C GLN A 251 18.53 4.24 26.72
N LYS A 252 19.00 5.49 26.86
CA LYS A 252 19.23 6.40 25.73
C LYS A 252 20.25 5.84 24.75
N ALA A 253 21.38 5.30 25.22
CA ALA A 253 22.38 4.66 24.37
C ALA A 253 21.82 3.43 23.64
N SER A 254 21.00 2.63 24.33
CA SER A 254 20.29 1.47 23.76
C SER A 254 19.38 1.89 22.60
N PHE A 255 18.49 2.88 22.82
CA PHE A 255 17.61 3.39 21.75
C PHE A 255 18.39 4.05 20.61
N GLN A 256 19.51 4.73 20.87
CA GLN A 256 20.36 5.27 19.81
C GLN A 256 20.98 4.16 18.93
N SER A 257 21.39 3.04 19.54
CA SER A 257 21.88 1.86 18.82
C SER A 257 20.77 1.18 18.01
N GLU A 258 19.56 1.07 18.56
CA GLU A 258 18.40 0.50 17.88
C GLU A 258 17.96 1.36 16.68
N ILE A 259 17.88 2.69 16.84
CA ILE A 259 17.58 3.64 15.76
C ILE A 259 18.61 3.53 14.64
N PHE A 260 19.91 3.46 14.96
CA PHE A 260 20.96 3.30 13.96
C PHE A 260 20.83 1.95 13.21
N GLY A 261 20.63 0.85 13.94
CA GLY A 261 20.42 -0.48 13.37
C GLY A 261 19.06 -0.70 12.70
N LEU A 262 18.15 0.29 12.74
CA LEU A 262 16.94 0.35 11.92
C LEU A 262 17.22 1.16 10.64
N LEU A 263 17.92 2.29 10.73
CA LEU A 263 18.31 3.12 9.58
C LEU A 263 19.23 2.36 8.60
N GLU A 264 20.14 1.52 9.10
CA GLU A 264 20.96 0.61 8.29
C GLU A 264 20.10 -0.44 7.54
N LYS A 265 19.00 -0.90 8.13
CA LYS A 265 18.05 -1.82 7.47
C LYS A 265 17.15 -1.10 6.47
N GLU A 266 16.76 0.12 6.76
CA GLU A 266 15.96 0.98 5.88
C GLU A 266 16.71 1.23 4.57
N THR A 267 17.94 1.74 4.66
CA THR A 267 18.82 1.97 3.49
C THR A 267 19.15 0.69 2.71
N LEU A 268 19.32 -0.46 3.38
CA LEU A 268 19.50 -1.76 2.71
C LEU A 268 18.23 -2.22 1.98
N LEU A 269 17.05 -1.97 2.54
CA LEU A 269 15.76 -2.32 1.92
C LEU A 269 15.43 -1.39 0.74
N GLU A 270 15.80 -0.11 0.84
CA GLU A 270 15.67 0.90 -0.20
C GLU A 270 16.55 0.56 -1.42
N ALA A 271 17.84 0.32 -1.22
CA ALA A 271 18.75 -0.11 -2.30
C ALA A 271 18.30 -1.43 -2.98
N ARG A 272 17.70 -2.35 -2.23
CA ARG A 272 17.12 -3.58 -2.81
C ARG A 272 15.81 -3.30 -3.56
N LEU A 273 15.05 -2.28 -3.19
CA LEU A 273 13.86 -1.85 -3.93
C LEU A 273 14.25 -1.24 -5.27
N GLU A 274 15.28 -0.40 -5.31
CA GLU A 274 15.89 0.12 -6.55
C GLU A 274 16.37 -1.02 -7.48
N GLU A 275 17.00 -2.07 -6.93
CA GLU A 275 17.40 -3.26 -7.71
C GLU A 275 16.20 -3.95 -8.38
N TRP A 276 15.10 -4.13 -7.66
CA TRP A 276 13.88 -4.72 -8.21
C TRP A 276 13.16 -3.81 -9.23
N GLU A 277 13.20 -2.49 -9.03
CA GLU A 277 12.67 -1.51 -9.99
C GLU A 277 13.47 -1.54 -11.30
N LEU A 278 14.81 -1.52 -11.23
CA LEU A 278 15.69 -1.67 -12.38
C LEU A 278 15.46 -3.01 -13.11
N HIS A 279 15.29 -4.11 -12.37
CA HIS A 279 14.96 -5.41 -12.95
C HIS A 279 13.58 -5.42 -13.62
N GLY A 280 12.58 -4.75 -13.04
CA GLY A 280 11.26 -4.53 -13.64
C GLY A 280 11.34 -3.78 -14.97
N ASN A 281 12.00 -2.63 -14.98
CA ASN A 281 12.23 -1.82 -16.18
C ASN A 281 12.93 -2.60 -17.32
N VAL A 282 13.89 -3.47 -16.97
CA VAL A 282 14.59 -4.35 -17.92
C VAL A 282 13.70 -5.47 -18.48
N LEU A 283 12.67 -5.92 -17.73
CA LEU A 283 11.67 -6.87 -18.23
C LEU A 283 10.61 -6.19 -19.09
N GLU A 284 10.13 -5.01 -18.69
CA GLU A 284 9.16 -4.23 -19.46
C GLU A 284 9.71 -3.84 -20.85
N GLU A 285 10.98 -3.40 -20.93
CA GLU A 285 11.63 -3.11 -22.21
C GLU A 285 11.75 -4.37 -23.10
N LYS A 286 11.96 -5.55 -22.51
CA LYS A 286 11.97 -6.82 -23.27
C LYS A 286 10.58 -7.19 -23.80
N ILE A 287 9.54 -6.96 -23.01
CA ILE A 287 8.14 -7.16 -23.44
C ILE A 287 7.83 -6.23 -24.62
N ARG A 288 8.12 -4.93 -24.48
CA ARG A 288 7.94 -3.92 -25.53
C ARG A 288 8.67 -4.30 -26.83
N GLN A 289 9.91 -4.80 -26.74
CA GLN A 289 10.67 -5.29 -27.90
C GLN A 289 10.16 -6.61 -28.50
N CYS A 290 9.40 -7.41 -27.75
CA CYS A 290 8.70 -8.59 -28.29
C CYS A 290 7.40 -8.18 -28.99
N GLU A 291 6.68 -7.19 -28.49
CA GLU A 291 5.44 -6.66 -29.08
C GLU A 291 5.68 -5.91 -30.40
N THR A 292 6.75 -5.14 -30.53
CA THR A 292 7.13 -4.53 -31.82
C THR A 292 7.47 -5.60 -32.85
N LYS A 293 8.33 -6.58 -32.51
CA LYS A 293 8.68 -7.69 -33.42
C LYS A 293 7.46 -8.55 -33.80
N LYS A 294 6.54 -8.76 -32.86
CA LYS A 294 5.27 -9.46 -33.13
C LYS A 294 4.43 -8.69 -34.15
N SER A 295 4.21 -7.40 -33.94
CA SER A 295 3.39 -6.58 -34.85
C SER A 295 4.06 -6.36 -36.22
N GLU A 296 5.39 -6.31 -36.29
CA GLU A 296 6.15 -6.37 -37.55
C GLU A 296 5.88 -7.69 -38.32
N ILE A 297 5.94 -8.83 -37.64
CA ILE A 297 5.66 -10.15 -38.23
C ILE A 297 4.19 -10.27 -38.68
N GLU A 298 3.24 -9.83 -37.85
CA GLU A 298 1.80 -9.83 -38.18
C GLU A 298 1.52 -8.95 -39.42
N SER A 299 2.15 -7.77 -39.52
CA SER A 299 2.08 -6.90 -40.69
C SER A 299 2.63 -7.57 -41.96
N LEU A 300 3.80 -8.22 -41.87
CA LEU A 300 4.40 -8.94 -42.99
C LEU A 300 3.54 -10.14 -43.45
N LEU A 301 2.90 -10.86 -42.52
CA LEU A 301 1.98 -11.95 -42.84
C LEU A 301 0.72 -11.45 -43.56
N VAL A 302 0.12 -10.33 -43.13
CA VAL A 302 -1.03 -9.72 -43.83
C VAL A 302 -0.64 -9.26 -45.25
N VAL A 303 0.56 -8.70 -45.44
CA VAL A 303 1.08 -8.35 -46.78
C VAL A 303 1.30 -9.60 -47.65
N GLN A 304 1.76 -10.71 -47.09
CA GLN A 304 1.91 -11.98 -47.81
C GLN A 304 0.55 -12.59 -48.18
N GLU A 305 -0.41 -12.61 -47.25
CA GLU A 305 -1.75 -13.15 -47.46
C GLU A 305 -2.50 -12.37 -48.54
N THR A 306 -2.51 -11.05 -48.46
CA THR A 306 -3.16 -10.19 -49.47
C THR A 306 -2.54 -10.32 -50.86
N ASN A 307 -1.22 -10.51 -50.96
CA ASN A 307 -0.53 -10.82 -52.22
C ASN A 307 -0.96 -12.19 -52.79
N LEU A 308 -0.93 -13.25 -51.99
CA LEU A 308 -1.36 -14.60 -52.41
C LEU A 308 -2.83 -14.61 -52.83
N GLN A 309 -3.70 -13.93 -52.09
CA GLN A 309 -5.12 -13.78 -52.43
C GLN A 309 -5.32 -13.00 -53.75
N GLY A 310 -4.46 -12.00 -54.02
CA GLY A 310 -4.40 -11.31 -55.32
C GLY A 310 -4.05 -12.27 -56.47
N GLN A 311 -3.02 -13.10 -56.30
CA GLN A 311 -2.61 -14.10 -57.29
C GLN A 311 -3.70 -15.16 -57.53
N ILE A 312 -4.35 -15.65 -56.47
CA ILE A 312 -5.49 -16.58 -56.57
C ILE A 312 -6.64 -15.95 -57.36
N ASN A 313 -6.96 -14.67 -57.12
CA ASN A 313 -7.99 -13.96 -57.86
C ASN A 313 -7.64 -13.78 -59.35
N GLN A 314 -6.38 -13.46 -59.69
CA GLN A 314 -5.93 -13.38 -61.08
C GLN A 314 -6.00 -14.74 -61.79
N LEU A 315 -5.49 -15.82 -61.18
CA LEU A 315 -5.55 -17.15 -61.77
C LEU A 315 -7.00 -17.62 -61.98
N ARG A 316 -7.91 -17.22 -61.09
CA ARG A 316 -9.34 -17.48 -61.19
C ARG A 316 -10.00 -16.72 -62.35
N THR A 317 -9.65 -15.46 -62.62
CA THR A 317 -10.18 -14.74 -63.79
C THR A 317 -9.61 -15.29 -65.09
N GLU A 318 -8.30 -15.57 -65.16
CA GLU A 318 -7.68 -16.23 -66.32
C GLU A 318 -8.31 -17.58 -66.64
N LEU A 319 -8.58 -18.41 -65.62
CA LEU A 319 -9.24 -19.70 -65.78
C LEU A 319 -10.66 -19.55 -66.32
N ASN A 320 -11.42 -18.57 -65.84
CA ASN A 320 -12.75 -18.26 -66.34
C ASN A 320 -12.73 -17.84 -67.82
N GLU A 321 -11.81 -16.96 -68.22
CA GLU A 321 -11.63 -16.61 -69.63
C GLU A 321 -11.19 -17.82 -70.49
N LYS A 322 -10.34 -18.70 -69.96
CA LYS A 322 -9.93 -19.94 -70.65
C LYS A 322 -11.14 -20.87 -70.84
N GLY A 323 -12.04 -20.96 -69.84
CA GLY A 323 -13.34 -21.64 -69.95
C GLY A 323 -14.23 -21.07 -71.06
N ILE A 324 -14.45 -19.74 -71.08
CA ILE A 324 -15.23 -19.05 -72.12
C ILE A 324 -14.66 -19.30 -73.52
N ARG A 325 -13.32 -19.27 -73.66
CA ARG A 325 -12.63 -19.59 -74.93
C ARG A 325 -12.84 -21.05 -75.35
N ILE A 326 -12.78 -22.00 -74.41
CA ILE A 326 -13.04 -23.42 -74.68
C ILE A 326 -14.50 -23.65 -75.11
N GLU A 327 -15.47 -23.03 -74.45
CA GLU A 327 -16.88 -23.09 -74.87
C GLU A 327 -17.08 -22.59 -76.31
N ALA A 328 -16.48 -21.45 -76.67
CA ALA A 328 -16.56 -20.88 -78.00
C ALA A 328 -15.91 -21.79 -79.06
N LEU A 329 -14.79 -22.42 -78.74
CA LEU A 329 -14.16 -23.42 -79.61
C LEU A 329 -15.02 -24.68 -79.76
N ASN A 330 -15.65 -25.17 -78.68
CA ASN A 330 -16.50 -26.36 -78.73
C ASN A 330 -17.77 -26.11 -79.56
N LYS A 331 -18.41 -24.95 -79.39
CA LYS A 331 -19.55 -24.49 -80.23
C LYS A 331 -19.16 -24.40 -81.72
N ASN A 332 -17.93 -24.00 -82.04
CA ASN A 332 -17.40 -24.00 -83.41
C ASN A 332 -17.10 -25.41 -83.93
N LEU A 333 -16.54 -26.30 -83.09
CA LEU A 333 -16.28 -27.70 -83.43
C LEU A 333 -17.59 -28.43 -83.78
N ASP A 334 -18.64 -28.29 -82.97
CA ASP A 334 -19.93 -28.92 -83.23
C ASP A 334 -20.60 -28.39 -84.51
N LYS A 335 -20.47 -27.08 -84.78
CA LYS A 335 -20.87 -26.47 -86.06
C LYS A 335 -20.09 -27.03 -87.27
N MET A 336 -18.85 -27.45 -87.08
CA MET A 336 -18.03 -28.08 -88.14
C MET A 336 -18.30 -29.58 -88.28
N LYS A 337 -18.64 -30.30 -87.20
CA LYS A 337 -19.16 -31.68 -87.27
C LYS A 337 -20.43 -31.73 -88.12
N LEU A 338 -21.44 -30.92 -87.77
CA LEU A 338 -22.71 -30.86 -88.52
C LEU A 338 -22.52 -30.58 -90.02
N LYS A 339 -21.56 -29.71 -90.38
CA LYS A 339 -21.19 -29.47 -91.79
C LYS A 339 -20.54 -30.69 -92.46
N TYR A 340 -19.67 -31.41 -91.75
CA TYR A 340 -19.04 -32.62 -92.25
C TYR A 340 -20.07 -33.74 -92.45
N ASP A 341 -20.99 -33.90 -91.50
CA ASP A 341 -22.08 -34.89 -91.56
C ASP A 341 -22.99 -34.61 -92.76
N MET A 342 -23.38 -33.35 -92.99
CA MET A 342 -24.11 -32.92 -94.19
C MET A 342 -23.34 -33.27 -95.48
N LEU A 343 -22.07 -32.84 -95.59
CA LEU A 343 -21.25 -33.11 -96.78
C LEU A 343 -21.02 -34.61 -97.03
N MET A 344 -20.97 -35.43 -95.98
CA MET A 344 -20.93 -36.89 -96.10
C MET A 344 -22.22 -37.44 -96.68
N THR A 345 -23.40 -36.98 -96.21
CA THR A 345 -24.68 -37.38 -96.81
C THR A 345 -24.84 -36.92 -98.26
N ASP A 346 -24.38 -35.72 -98.62
CA ASP A 346 -24.35 -35.25 -100.01
C ASP A 346 -23.44 -36.12 -100.88
N LYS A 347 -22.23 -36.45 -100.39
CA LYS A 347 -21.26 -37.32 -101.07
C LYS A 347 -21.80 -38.75 -101.24
N ASP A 348 -22.52 -39.29 -100.26
CA ASP A 348 -23.14 -40.63 -100.38
C ASP A 348 -24.34 -40.61 -101.35
N CYS A 349 -25.13 -39.53 -101.37
CA CYS A 349 -26.18 -39.31 -102.36
C CYS A 349 -25.61 -39.24 -103.79
N VAL A 350 -24.55 -38.46 -104.02
CA VAL A 350 -23.85 -38.38 -105.31
C VAL A 350 -23.21 -39.72 -105.69
N THR A 351 -22.68 -40.47 -104.72
CA THR A 351 -22.14 -41.81 -104.96
C THR A 351 -23.25 -42.78 -105.43
N ALA A 352 -24.45 -42.68 -104.86
CA ALA A 352 -25.61 -43.47 -105.30
C ALA A 352 -26.08 -43.09 -106.71
N THR A 353 -26.16 -41.80 -107.07
CA THR A 353 -26.56 -41.38 -108.43
C THR A 353 -25.51 -41.76 -109.47
N VAL A 354 -24.21 -41.64 -109.16
CA VAL A 354 -23.12 -42.13 -110.03
C VAL A 354 -23.21 -43.64 -110.23
N ASN A 355 -23.43 -44.43 -109.17
CA ASN A 355 -23.59 -45.88 -109.28
C ASN A 355 -24.80 -46.28 -110.14
N ASN A 356 -25.93 -45.57 -110.02
CA ASN A 356 -27.10 -45.77 -110.87
C ASN A 356 -26.80 -45.45 -112.35
N LEU A 357 -26.16 -44.31 -112.63
CA LEU A 357 -25.77 -43.93 -113.99
C LEU A 357 -24.76 -44.91 -114.60
N VAL A 358 -23.80 -45.42 -113.82
CA VAL A 358 -22.86 -46.46 -114.26
C VAL A 358 -23.59 -47.78 -114.56
N ALA A 359 -24.63 -48.14 -113.80
CA ALA A 359 -25.47 -49.30 -114.11
C ALA A 359 -26.30 -49.09 -115.38
N GLU A 360 -26.88 -47.90 -115.59
CA GLU A 360 -27.57 -47.57 -116.85
C GLU A 360 -26.64 -47.60 -118.06
N VAL A 361 -25.45 -47.02 -117.96
CA VAL A 361 -24.45 -47.01 -119.05
C VAL A 361 -24.04 -48.44 -119.40
N ARG A 362 -23.72 -49.29 -118.41
CA ARG A 362 -23.43 -50.72 -118.65
C ARG A 362 -24.59 -51.47 -119.30
N SER A 363 -25.84 -51.08 -119.01
CA SER A 363 -27.03 -51.63 -119.67
C SER A 363 -27.15 -51.17 -121.12
N ARG A 364 -26.92 -49.87 -121.39
CA ARG A 364 -26.86 -49.32 -122.76
C ARG A 364 -25.70 -49.94 -123.57
N ASP A 365 -24.52 -50.13 -122.97
CA ASP A 365 -23.37 -50.79 -123.59
C ASP A 365 -23.63 -52.28 -123.89
N LEU A 366 -24.51 -52.94 -123.12
CA LEU A 366 -24.96 -54.30 -123.41
C LEU A 366 -25.95 -54.31 -124.58
N GLN A 367 -26.90 -53.37 -124.60
CA GLN A 367 -27.86 -53.20 -125.69
C GLN A 367 -27.16 -52.81 -127.01
N ILE A 368 -26.15 -51.93 -126.97
CA ILE A 368 -25.33 -51.55 -128.13
C ILE A 368 -24.60 -52.77 -128.68
N ARG A 369 -23.91 -53.57 -127.83
CA ARG A 369 -23.25 -54.80 -128.29
C ARG A 369 -24.23 -55.81 -128.90
N GLN A 370 -25.43 -55.96 -128.35
CA GLN A 370 -26.48 -56.79 -128.97
C GLN A 370 -26.87 -56.26 -130.36
N MET A 371 -27.01 -54.94 -130.52
CA MET A 371 -27.28 -54.32 -131.83
C MET A 371 -26.10 -54.46 -132.80
N GLU A 372 -24.86 -54.37 -132.32
CA GLU A 372 -23.64 -54.58 -133.12
C GLU A 372 -23.53 -56.04 -133.59
N ASP A 373 -23.81 -57.02 -132.72
CA ASP A 373 -23.85 -58.44 -133.07
C ASP A 373 -24.94 -58.72 -134.12
N HIS A 374 -26.14 -58.14 -133.96
CA HIS A 374 -27.20 -58.21 -134.96
C HIS A 374 -26.80 -57.58 -136.31
N LEU A 375 -26.13 -56.42 -136.31
CA LEU A 375 -25.65 -55.76 -137.52
C LEU A 375 -24.51 -56.56 -138.20
N GLN A 376 -23.60 -57.15 -137.43
CA GLN A 376 -22.58 -58.05 -137.94
C GLN A 376 -23.18 -59.32 -138.54
N GLN A 377 -24.22 -59.88 -137.92
CA GLN A 377 -24.93 -61.05 -138.45
C GLN A 377 -25.64 -60.71 -139.77
N LEU A 378 -26.39 -59.61 -139.82
CA LEU A 378 -27.05 -59.14 -141.05
C LEU A 378 -26.03 -58.84 -142.17
N SER A 379 -24.87 -58.28 -141.82
CA SER A 379 -23.77 -58.05 -142.78
C SER A 379 -23.19 -59.35 -143.35
N LYS A 380 -23.00 -60.39 -142.51
CA LYS A 380 -22.60 -61.73 -142.96
C LYS A 380 -23.66 -62.35 -143.88
N GLU A 381 -24.94 -62.20 -143.56
CA GLU A 381 -26.05 -62.70 -144.38
C GLU A 381 -26.12 -61.98 -145.75
N HIS A 382 -25.99 -60.65 -145.77
CA HIS A 382 -25.87 -59.90 -147.03
C HIS A 382 -24.64 -60.31 -147.84
N MET A 383 -23.48 -60.50 -147.22
CA MET A 383 -22.25 -60.95 -147.89
C MET A 383 -22.43 -62.36 -148.48
N GLN A 384 -23.04 -63.28 -147.73
CA GLN A 384 -23.30 -64.65 -148.19
C GLN A 384 -24.35 -64.69 -149.31
N LEU A 385 -25.42 -63.90 -149.23
CA LEU A 385 -26.41 -63.76 -150.29
C LEU A 385 -25.79 -63.16 -151.57
N THR A 386 -24.94 -62.15 -151.42
CA THR A 386 -24.22 -61.52 -152.54
C THR A 386 -23.31 -62.54 -153.22
N LYS A 387 -22.54 -63.31 -152.44
CA LYS A 387 -21.67 -64.37 -152.97
C LYS A 387 -22.45 -65.50 -153.64
N ASN A 388 -23.56 -65.95 -153.04
CA ASN A 388 -24.41 -66.98 -153.64
C ASN A 388 -24.96 -66.52 -155.01
N LEU A 389 -25.37 -65.26 -155.12
CA LEU A 389 -25.89 -64.66 -156.35
C LEU A 389 -24.77 -64.39 -157.37
N GLU A 390 -23.56 -64.06 -156.93
CA GLU A 390 -22.36 -63.98 -157.77
C GLU A 390 -22.00 -65.35 -158.37
N ASP A 391 -21.98 -66.42 -157.56
CA ASP A 391 -21.74 -67.79 -158.03
C ASP A 391 -22.89 -68.31 -158.93
N GLU A 392 -24.15 -67.91 -158.69
CA GLU A 392 -25.29 -68.21 -159.57
C GLU A 392 -25.18 -67.51 -160.94
N LEU A 393 -24.82 -66.22 -160.95
CA LEU A 393 -24.54 -65.47 -162.19
C LEU A 393 -23.37 -66.09 -162.95
N LYS A 394 -22.32 -66.53 -162.25
CA LYS A 394 -21.13 -67.20 -162.81
C LYS A 394 -21.48 -68.54 -163.46
N MET A 395 -22.41 -69.29 -162.88
CA MET A 395 -22.97 -70.49 -163.50
C MET A 395 -23.82 -70.16 -164.74
N LYS A 396 -24.68 -69.14 -164.68
CA LYS A 396 -25.46 -68.67 -165.84
C LYS A 396 -24.58 -68.20 -167.00
N ILE A 397 -23.49 -67.47 -166.71
CA ILE A 397 -22.48 -67.08 -167.70
C ILE A 397 -21.86 -68.32 -168.35
N LYS A 398 -21.44 -69.30 -167.54
CA LYS A 398 -20.81 -70.54 -168.01
C LYS A 398 -21.73 -71.44 -168.85
N ASP A 399 -23.04 -71.37 -168.65
CA ASP A 399 -24.01 -72.07 -169.51
C ASP A 399 -24.34 -71.26 -170.77
N LEU A 400 -24.35 -69.93 -170.70
CA LEU A 400 -24.45 -69.06 -171.89
C LEU A 400 -23.24 -69.20 -172.81
N GLU A 401 -22.02 -69.34 -172.29
CA GLU A 401 -20.81 -69.62 -173.09
C GLU A 401 -20.97 -70.90 -173.93
N LYS A 402 -21.46 -72.00 -173.32
CA LYS A 402 -21.72 -73.26 -174.04
C LYS A 402 -22.77 -73.10 -175.15
N GLU A 403 -23.81 -72.29 -174.91
CA GLU A 403 -24.87 -72.07 -175.90
C GLU A 403 -24.39 -71.17 -177.05
N VAL A 404 -23.53 -70.19 -176.76
CA VAL A 404 -22.82 -69.40 -177.79
C VAL A 404 -21.92 -70.29 -178.64
N ASP A 405 -21.14 -71.20 -178.04
CA ASP A 405 -20.28 -72.11 -178.81
C ASP A 405 -21.09 -73.12 -179.66
N LYS A 406 -22.24 -73.61 -179.18
CA LYS A 406 -23.19 -74.37 -180.03
C LYS A 406 -23.65 -73.55 -181.24
N GLN A 407 -24.09 -72.32 -181.03
CA GLN A 407 -24.53 -71.45 -182.12
C GLN A 407 -23.39 -71.17 -183.11
N ARG A 408 -22.16 -71.03 -182.62
CA ARG A 408 -20.95 -70.83 -183.42
C ARG A 408 -20.65 -72.03 -184.32
N ASN A 409 -20.77 -73.26 -183.80
CA ASN A 409 -20.63 -74.49 -184.57
C ASN A 409 -21.75 -74.65 -185.60
N MET A 410 -23.00 -74.37 -185.23
CA MET A 410 -24.15 -74.45 -186.15
C MET A 410 -24.07 -73.42 -187.29
N ILE A 411 -23.42 -72.27 -187.07
CA ILE A 411 -23.12 -71.28 -188.12
C ILE A 411 -22.00 -71.77 -189.05
N LEU A 412 -21.01 -72.51 -188.53
CA LEU A 412 -19.93 -73.09 -189.36
C LEU A 412 -20.48 -74.10 -190.37
N ASP A 413 -21.30 -75.07 -189.94
CA ASP A 413 -21.88 -76.09 -190.82
C ASP A 413 -22.71 -75.45 -191.97
N VAL A 414 -23.59 -74.50 -191.64
CA VAL A 414 -24.40 -73.75 -192.62
C VAL A 414 -23.55 -72.86 -193.55
N SER A 415 -22.33 -72.48 -193.13
CA SER A 415 -21.37 -71.79 -194.01
C SER A 415 -20.67 -72.73 -194.99
N GLU A 416 -20.50 -74.00 -194.61
CA GLU A 416 -19.85 -75.03 -195.41
C GLU A 416 -20.79 -75.58 -196.48
N GLU A 417 -22.05 -75.84 -196.14
CA GLU A 417 -23.11 -76.18 -197.12
C GLU A 417 -23.22 -75.13 -198.23
N LYS A 418 -23.21 -73.83 -197.86
CA LYS A 418 -23.24 -72.72 -198.82
C LYS A 418 -22.01 -72.67 -199.72
N ARG A 419 -20.84 -73.09 -199.24
CA ARG A 419 -19.62 -73.22 -200.07
C ARG A 419 -19.70 -74.37 -201.07
N GLU A 420 -20.41 -75.45 -200.76
CA GLU A 420 -20.58 -76.59 -201.69
C GLU A 420 -21.58 -76.26 -202.81
N VAL A 421 -22.70 -75.60 -202.49
CA VAL A 421 -23.69 -75.15 -203.49
C VAL A 421 -23.05 -74.21 -204.53
N ILE A 422 -22.15 -73.32 -204.10
CA ILE A 422 -21.41 -72.43 -205.01
C ILE A 422 -20.49 -73.23 -205.95
N ARG A 423 -19.80 -74.27 -205.45
CA ARG A 423 -18.97 -75.16 -206.29
C ARG A 423 -19.80 -75.90 -207.35
N GLN A 424 -20.97 -76.42 -206.98
CA GLN A 424 -21.88 -77.08 -207.94
C GLN A 424 -22.42 -76.10 -209.00
N LEU A 425 -22.72 -74.86 -208.62
CA LEU A 425 -23.17 -73.82 -209.57
C LEU A 425 -22.07 -73.37 -210.54
N THR A 426 -20.81 -73.30 -210.10
CA THR A 426 -19.68 -73.00 -211.00
C THR A 426 -19.47 -74.12 -212.03
N PHE A 427 -19.61 -75.38 -211.62
CA PHE A 427 -19.45 -76.54 -212.50
C PHE A 427 -20.51 -76.59 -213.62
N SER A 428 -21.76 -76.20 -213.34
CA SER A 428 -22.82 -76.19 -214.35
C SER A 428 -22.67 -75.06 -215.38
N LEU A 429 -22.12 -73.91 -214.99
CA LEU A 429 -21.95 -72.75 -215.90
C LEU A 429 -20.90 -72.99 -217.00
N ASP A 430 -19.74 -73.57 -216.69
CA ASP A 430 -18.74 -73.87 -217.73
C ASP A 430 -19.20 -75.01 -218.67
N HIS A 431 -20.14 -75.87 -218.25
CA HIS A 431 -20.75 -76.86 -219.17
C HIS A 431 -21.55 -76.19 -220.29
N TYR A 432 -22.36 -75.17 -219.98
CA TYR A 432 -23.08 -74.39 -221.01
C TYR A 432 -22.12 -73.56 -221.88
N ARG A 433 -21.00 -73.10 -221.31
CA ARG A 433 -19.93 -72.39 -222.02
C ARG A 433 -19.20 -73.26 -223.04
N SER A 434 -19.21 -74.59 -222.86
CA SER A 434 -18.74 -75.56 -223.85
C SER A 434 -19.73 -75.67 -225.03
N GLY A 435 -21.00 -75.99 -224.75
CA GLY A 435 -21.99 -76.31 -225.79
C GLY A 435 -22.28 -75.19 -226.81
N TYR A 436 -22.12 -73.91 -226.42
CA TYR A 436 -22.34 -72.80 -227.36
C TYR A 436 -21.20 -72.62 -228.38
N LYS A 437 -20.03 -73.23 -228.16
CA LYS A 437 -18.96 -73.29 -229.17
C LYS A 437 -19.28 -74.29 -230.28
N ASP A 438 -19.96 -75.39 -229.98
CA ASP A 438 -20.33 -76.38 -230.99
C ASP A 438 -21.47 -75.87 -231.89
N PHE A 439 -22.39 -75.08 -231.34
CA PHE A 439 -23.44 -74.39 -232.13
C PHE A 439 -22.90 -73.33 -233.11
N GLN A 440 -21.60 -73.01 -233.07
CA GLN A 440 -20.91 -72.21 -234.08
C GLN A 440 -20.84 -72.90 -235.45
N THR A 441 -21.20 -74.19 -235.55
CA THR A 441 -21.07 -74.99 -236.78
C THR A 441 -22.34 -75.14 -237.62
N PHE A 442 -23.55 -74.98 -237.06
CA PHE A 442 -24.80 -75.39 -237.75
C PHE A 442 -25.60 -74.26 -238.43
N LEU A 443 -25.38 -72.97 -238.11
CA LEU A 443 -26.18 -71.85 -238.68
C LEU A 443 -25.50 -71.01 -239.79
N LYS A 444 -24.53 -71.59 -240.50
CA LYS A 444 -24.33 -71.19 -241.91
C LYS A 444 -25.45 -71.82 -242.75
N HIS A 445 -26.27 -70.97 -243.41
CA HIS A 445 -27.25 -71.24 -244.50
C HIS A 445 -28.72 -70.83 -244.25
N LYS A 446 -29.05 -69.52 -244.20
CA LYS A 446 -29.89 -68.87 -245.24
C LYS A 446 -30.00 -67.34 -245.07
N ARG A 447 -30.20 -66.66 -246.20
CA ARG A 447 -30.19 -65.19 -246.44
C ARG A 447 -28.78 -64.56 -246.43
N HIS A 448 -28.33 -63.85 -247.47
CA HIS A 448 -28.97 -63.46 -248.74
C HIS A 448 -30.27 -62.63 -248.61
N ALA A 449 -30.16 -61.31 -248.53
CA ALA A 449 -30.80 -60.32 -249.43
C ALA A 449 -30.95 -58.93 -248.78
N VAL A 450 -30.64 -57.87 -249.55
CA VAL A 450 -31.31 -56.54 -249.54
C VAL A 450 -31.16 -55.69 -248.25
N ILE A 451 -30.72 -54.42 -248.27
CA ILE A 451 -30.17 -53.54 -249.34
C ILE A 451 -29.26 -52.47 -248.67
N ALA A 452 -28.76 -51.46 -249.41
CA ALA A 452 -28.14 -50.25 -248.85
C ALA A 452 -29.00 -49.61 -247.73
N LEU A 453 -28.44 -48.87 -246.76
CA LEU A 453 -27.37 -47.88 -246.89
C LEU A 453 -26.49 -47.84 -245.61
#